data_AF-A0A7S2QAA5-F1
#
_entry.id   AF-A0A7S2QAA5-F1
#
_cell.length_a   1.000
_cell.length_b   1.000
_cell.length_c   1.000
_cell.angle_alpha   90.00
_cell.angle_beta   90.00
_cell.angle_gamma   90.00
#
_symmetry.space_group_name_H-M   'P 1'
#
loop_
_entity.id
_entity.type
_entity.pdbx_description
1 polymer ?
#
loop_
_entity_poly.entity_id
_entity_poly.type
_entity_poly.pdbx_seq_one_letter_code
_entity_poly.pdbx_strand_id
1 'polypeptide(L)'
;GVGDPLTHESLPDLVVESFDDKQVQTIVGQLVHHYRVDVAFVAFESQSCLKLRARHGTSLRQLPLGSIARHKILRNLPIIIGDVAKMPEFDDDEAVAGPPRLRFFAGAPLMTTECTCVGNLVIMDQRPRENFGLQDCAQLVEAASVIVSAYRSAAESPELWGMSLPSTAVLPSCTTSPSVVCSPGASTPLHTRLVAEALEHVRQDAVISGAVAEVVQ
;
A
#
# COMPACT_ATOMS: atom_id res chain seq x y z
N GLY A 1 -24.78 -3.89 5.02
CA GLY A 1 -23.69 -3.42 4.16
C GLY A 1 -22.41 -3.80 4.85
N VAL A 2 -21.71 -4.79 4.31
CA VAL A 2 -20.39 -5.20 4.80
C VAL A 2 -19.43 -4.17 4.20
N GLY A 3 -18.81 -3.35 5.05
CA GLY A 3 -17.75 -2.45 4.60
C GLY A 3 -16.60 -3.27 4.03
N ASP A 4 -16.02 -2.80 2.93
CA ASP A 4 -14.89 -3.43 2.27
C ASP A 4 -13.71 -3.53 3.28
N PRO A 5 -13.26 -4.73 3.67
CA PRO A 5 -12.33 -4.89 4.81
C PRO A 5 -10.88 -4.51 4.50
N LEU A 6 -10.58 -3.96 3.32
CA LEU A 6 -9.22 -3.68 2.86
C LEU A 6 -9.15 -2.31 2.17
N THR A 7 -9.46 -1.24 2.89
CA THR A 7 -9.12 0.10 2.42
C THR A 7 -7.60 0.28 2.47
N HIS A 8 -6.94 0.01 1.35
CA HIS A 8 -5.58 0.46 1.08
C HIS A 8 -5.59 1.99 1.03
N GLU A 9 -5.41 2.63 2.18
CA GLU A 9 -5.16 4.07 2.25
C GLU A 9 -3.78 4.31 1.63
N SER A 10 -3.78 4.46 0.31
CA SER A 10 -2.61 4.86 -0.45
C SER A 10 -2.31 6.28 -0.03
N LEU A 11 -1.25 6.47 0.77
CA LEU A 11 -0.73 7.79 1.05
C LEU A 11 -0.40 8.50 -0.27
N PRO A 12 -0.44 9.85 -0.31
CA PRO A 12 -0.17 10.57 -1.54
C PRO A 12 1.19 10.11 -2.07
N ASP A 13 1.25 9.83 -3.38
CA ASP A 13 2.45 9.33 -4.07
C ASP A 13 3.71 10.13 -3.70
N LEU A 14 3.54 11.41 -3.33
CA LEU A 14 4.58 12.30 -2.81
C LEU A 14 5.40 11.74 -1.63
N VAL A 15 4.76 11.15 -0.61
CA VAL A 15 5.47 10.60 0.57
C VAL A 15 6.35 9.42 0.16
N VAL A 16 5.77 8.52 -0.64
CA VAL A 16 6.48 7.37 -1.22
C VAL A 16 7.60 7.85 -2.15
N GLU A 17 7.37 8.94 -2.87
CA GLU A 17 8.35 9.51 -3.79
C GLU A 17 9.56 10.09 -3.05
N SER A 18 9.33 10.82 -1.97
CA SER A 18 10.38 11.45 -1.16
C SER A 18 11.02 10.52 -0.12
N PHE A 19 10.50 9.30 0.06
CA PHE A 19 11.01 8.38 1.08
C PHE A 19 12.44 7.91 0.78
N ASP A 20 13.42 8.55 1.43
CA ASP A 20 14.85 8.21 1.35
C ASP A 20 15.44 8.16 2.77
N ASP A 21 15.33 7.00 3.41
CA ASP A 21 15.79 6.79 4.78
C ASP A 21 17.06 5.93 4.81
N LYS A 22 18.14 6.49 5.38
CA LYS A 22 19.45 5.83 5.48
C LYS A 22 19.44 4.59 6.38
N GLN A 23 18.63 4.60 7.44
CA GLN A 23 18.46 3.44 8.32
C GLN A 23 17.76 2.31 7.55
N VAL A 24 16.72 2.63 6.79
CA VAL A 24 16.02 1.64 5.95
C VAL A 24 16.94 1.07 4.87
N GLN A 25 17.73 1.91 4.20
CA GLN A 25 18.75 1.44 3.25
C GLN A 25 19.79 0.52 3.92
N THR A 26 20.17 0.80 5.17
CA THR A 26 21.09 -0.04 5.94
C THR A 26 20.47 -1.40 6.28
N ILE A 27 19.20 -1.42 6.72
CA ILE A 27 18.45 -2.65 7.00
C ILE A 27 18.40 -3.54 5.75
N VAL A 28 18.05 -2.96 4.60
CA VAL A 28 17.99 -3.71 3.34
C VAL A 28 19.37 -4.28 2.98
N GLY A 29 20.44 -3.50 3.14
CA GLY A 29 21.80 -3.97 2.96
C GLY A 29 22.16 -5.13 3.89
N GLN A 30 21.79 -5.04 5.18
CA GLN A 30 22.03 -6.10 6.16
C GLN A 30 21.30 -7.39 5.80
N LEU A 31 20.05 -7.32 5.36
CA LEU A 31 19.27 -8.48 4.93
C LEU A 31 19.94 -9.19 3.75
N VAL A 32 20.45 -8.44 2.78
CA VAL A 32 21.22 -8.99 1.65
C VAL A 32 22.43 -9.77 2.14
N HIS A 33 23.24 -9.19 3.04
CA HIS A 33 24.45 -9.86 3.52
C HIS A 33 24.14 -11.06 4.42
N HIS A 34 23.14 -10.93 5.29
CA HIS A 34 22.74 -11.95 6.25
C HIS A 34 22.20 -13.19 5.53
N TYR A 35 21.23 -12.99 4.62
CA TYR A 35 20.63 -14.08 3.86
C TYR A 35 21.45 -14.44 2.62
N ARG A 36 22.45 -13.66 2.23
CA ARG A 36 23.25 -13.86 1.01
C ARG A 36 22.39 -13.93 -0.26
N VAL A 37 21.32 -13.13 -0.31
CA VAL A 37 20.42 -13.02 -1.48
C VAL A 37 20.96 -11.99 -2.45
N ASP A 38 20.57 -12.07 -3.72
CA ASP A 38 21.06 -11.12 -4.73
C ASP A 38 20.37 -9.76 -4.63
N VAL A 39 19.08 -9.73 -4.26
CA VAL A 39 18.24 -8.53 -4.34
C VAL A 39 17.39 -8.36 -3.09
N ALA A 40 17.27 -7.11 -2.63
CA ALA A 40 16.33 -6.72 -1.60
C ALA A 40 15.85 -5.28 -1.82
N PHE A 41 14.62 -4.98 -1.45
CA PHE A 41 14.06 -3.63 -1.56
C PHE A 41 12.79 -3.46 -0.72
N VAL A 42 12.39 -2.21 -0.54
CA VAL A 42 11.05 -1.84 -0.07
C VAL A 42 10.18 -1.47 -1.27
N ALA A 43 9.02 -2.08 -1.41
CA ALA A 43 8.04 -1.78 -2.44
C ALA A 43 6.81 -1.12 -1.83
N PHE A 44 6.58 0.15 -2.14
CA PHE A 44 5.37 0.87 -1.73
C PHE A 44 4.31 0.79 -2.82
N GLU A 45 3.05 0.69 -2.42
CA GLU A 45 1.93 0.73 -3.34
C GLU A 45 1.64 2.16 -3.80
N SER A 46 1.38 2.33 -5.09
CA SER A 46 0.94 3.56 -5.74
C SER A 46 -0.20 3.21 -6.71
N GLN A 47 -0.87 4.22 -7.27
CA GLN A 47 -2.06 4.04 -8.12
C GLN A 47 -1.80 3.18 -9.37
N SER A 48 -0.59 3.23 -9.92
CA SER A 48 -0.27 2.62 -11.23
C SER A 48 0.90 1.63 -11.22
N CYS A 49 1.68 1.59 -10.14
CA CYS A 49 2.86 0.75 -10.02
C CYS A 49 3.25 0.54 -8.56
N LEU A 50 4.18 -0.38 -8.30
CA LEU A 50 4.89 -0.44 -7.04
C LEU A 50 6.14 0.43 -7.14
N LYS A 51 6.32 1.38 -6.23
CA LYS A 51 7.53 2.22 -6.18
C LYS A 51 8.58 1.54 -5.31
N LEU A 52 9.75 1.29 -5.88
CA LEU A 52 10.85 0.65 -5.16
C LEU A 52 11.71 1.70 -4.46
N ARG A 53 11.96 1.50 -3.17
CA ARG A 53 12.79 2.31 -2.27
C ARG A 53 13.75 1.41 -1.51
N ALA A 54 14.78 2.04 -0.92
CA ALA A 54 15.85 1.37 -0.20
C ALA A 54 16.29 0.07 -0.87
N ARG A 55 16.97 0.15 -2.01
CA ARG A 55 17.18 -1.00 -2.92
C ARG A 55 18.61 -1.51 -2.83
N HIS A 56 18.80 -2.81 -3.04
CA HIS A 56 20.10 -3.44 -3.22
C HIS A 56 20.00 -4.51 -4.32
N GLY A 57 21.01 -4.61 -5.18
CA GLY A 57 21.07 -5.65 -6.23
C GLY A 57 20.16 -5.42 -7.44
N THR A 58 19.46 -4.28 -7.52
CA THR A 58 18.59 -3.94 -8.66
C THR A 58 18.66 -2.45 -9.02
N SER A 59 18.61 -2.15 -10.31
CA SER A 59 18.49 -0.78 -10.84
C SER A 59 17.03 -0.37 -11.05
N LEU A 60 16.08 -1.30 -10.91
CA LEU A 60 14.65 -1.04 -11.08
C LEU A 60 14.16 -0.02 -10.05
N ARG A 61 13.33 0.92 -10.52
CA ARG A 61 12.73 1.94 -9.66
C ARG A 61 11.26 1.71 -9.37
N GLN A 62 10.61 0.89 -10.18
CA GLN A 62 9.21 0.54 -10.04
C GLN A 62 8.95 -0.84 -10.64
N LEU A 63 7.87 -1.48 -10.21
CA LEU A 63 7.36 -2.74 -10.77
C LEU A 63 5.90 -2.55 -11.20
N PRO A 64 5.44 -3.27 -12.23
CA PRO A 64 4.03 -3.27 -12.60
C PRO A 64 3.18 -3.86 -11.49
N LEU A 65 1.91 -3.48 -11.45
CA LEU A 65 0.96 -4.03 -10.49
C LEU A 65 0.73 -5.54 -10.68
N GLY A 66 0.96 -6.08 -11.87
CA GLY A 66 0.90 -7.54 -12.09
C GLY A 66 2.02 -8.35 -11.44
N SER A 67 3.08 -7.71 -10.90
CA SER A 67 4.24 -8.43 -10.38
C SER A 67 3.93 -9.33 -9.19
N ILE A 68 4.69 -10.42 -9.05
CA ILE A 68 4.67 -11.33 -7.89
C ILE A 68 4.70 -10.58 -6.55
N ALA A 69 5.44 -9.46 -6.53
CA ALA A 69 5.55 -8.59 -5.37
C ALA A 69 4.19 -8.02 -4.95
N ARG A 70 3.30 -7.62 -5.87
CA ARG A 70 1.95 -7.10 -5.56
C ARG A 70 0.96 -8.23 -5.22
N HIS A 71 0.98 -9.32 -5.98
CA HIS A 71 -0.02 -10.40 -5.89
C HIS A 71 -0.11 -11.01 -4.48
N LYS A 72 0.97 -10.85 -3.71
CA LYS A 72 1.17 -11.37 -2.37
C LYS A 72 0.96 -10.32 -1.25
N ILE A 73 0.97 -9.01 -1.57
CA ILE A 73 0.68 -7.89 -0.64
C ILE A 73 -0.74 -7.95 -0.09
N LEU A 74 -1.70 -8.42 -0.90
CA LEU A 74 -3.14 -8.42 -0.59
C LEU A 74 -3.54 -9.30 0.61
N ARG A 75 -2.62 -10.09 1.17
CA ARG A 75 -2.94 -11.02 2.28
C ARG A 75 -2.54 -10.51 3.66
N ASN A 76 -1.95 -9.31 3.81
CA ASN A 76 -1.44 -8.78 5.09
C ASN A 76 -0.60 -9.80 5.90
N LEU A 77 0.00 -10.76 5.21
CA LEU A 77 0.74 -11.88 5.79
C LEU A 77 2.09 -11.99 5.09
N PRO A 78 3.15 -12.33 5.84
CA PRO A 78 4.44 -12.59 5.22
C PRO A 78 4.37 -13.85 4.35
N ILE A 79 5.11 -13.83 3.25
CA ILE A 79 5.06 -14.85 2.21
C ILE A 79 6.47 -15.35 1.92
N ILE A 80 6.61 -16.66 1.81
CA ILE A 80 7.85 -17.35 1.49
C ILE A 80 7.57 -18.29 0.33
N ILE A 81 8.31 -18.13 -0.76
CA ILE A 81 8.29 -19.01 -1.93
C ILE A 81 9.72 -19.50 -2.15
N GLY A 82 9.96 -20.74 -1.74
CA GLY A 82 11.29 -21.36 -1.83
C GLY A 82 11.76 -21.58 -3.27
N ASP A 83 10.83 -21.83 -4.19
CA ASP A 83 11.10 -21.91 -5.63
C ASP A 83 9.88 -21.45 -6.45
N VAL A 84 9.94 -20.23 -7.01
CA VAL A 84 8.88 -19.60 -7.81
C VAL A 84 8.63 -20.37 -9.11
N ALA A 85 9.64 -21.05 -9.66
CA ALA A 85 9.47 -21.86 -10.86
C ALA A 85 8.61 -23.12 -10.64
N LYS A 86 8.28 -23.45 -9.38
CA LYS A 86 7.34 -24.53 -9.05
C LYS A 86 5.89 -24.03 -8.95
N MET A 87 5.65 -22.75 -9.21
CA MET A 87 4.36 -22.09 -9.04
C MET A 87 3.82 -21.65 -10.42
N PRO A 88 2.90 -22.42 -11.04
CA PRO A 88 2.40 -22.13 -12.39
C PRO A 88 1.75 -20.75 -12.53
N GLU A 89 1.25 -20.19 -11.42
CA GLU A 89 0.67 -18.85 -11.36
C GLU A 89 1.66 -17.71 -11.66
N PHE A 90 2.98 -17.98 -11.69
CA PHE A 90 4.03 -16.99 -11.97
C PHE A 90 4.85 -17.27 -13.23
N ASP A 91 4.47 -18.27 -14.04
CA ASP A 91 5.24 -18.63 -15.24
C ASP A 91 5.33 -17.50 -16.26
N ASP A 92 4.32 -16.61 -16.30
CA ASP A 92 4.27 -15.45 -17.19
C ASP A 92 4.87 -14.16 -16.58
N ASP A 93 5.31 -14.18 -15.32
CA ASP A 93 5.93 -13.00 -14.69
C ASP A 93 7.30 -12.73 -15.34
N GLU A 94 7.51 -11.49 -15.82
CA GLU A 94 8.75 -11.10 -16.50
C GLU A 94 10.00 -11.39 -15.67
N ALA A 95 9.92 -11.28 -14.34
CA ALA A 95 11.04 -11.55 -13.46
C ALA A 95 11.36 -13.06 -13.36
N VAL A 96 10.38 -13.94 -13.63
CA VAL A 96 10.50 -15.41 -13.58
C VAL A 96 10.89 -15.96 -14.94
N ALA A 97 10.15 -15.60 -15.99
CA ALA A 97 10.36 -16.06 -17.37
C ALA A 97 11.61 -15.45 -18.01
N GLY A 98 11.88 -14.18 -17.74
CA GLY A 98 13.01 -13.42 -18.25
C GLY A 98 14.10 -13.20 -17.19
N PRO A 99 15.21 -12.51 -17.53
CA PRO A 99 16.15 -12.02 -16.53
C PRO A 99 15.42 -11.15 -15.49
N PRO A 100 15.65 -11.36 -14.17
CA PRO A 100 16.77 -12.09 -13.57
C PRO A 100 16.60 -13.60 -13.43
N ARG A 101 15.49 -14.21 -13.86
CA ARG A 101 15.12 -15.62 -13.62
C ARG A 101 14.96 -15.88 -12.12
N LEU A 102 14.04 -15.15 -11.52
CA LEU A 102 13.67 -15.22 -10.12
C LEU A 102 13.34 -16.67 -9.73
N ARG A 103 13.96 -17.14 -8.64
CA ARG A 103 13.70 -18.48 -8.08
C ARG A 103 13.25 -18.41 -6.64
N PHE A 104 13.83 -17.56 -5.80
CA PHE A 104 13.38 -17.42 -4.42
C PHE A 104 12.75 -16.05 -4.20
N PHE A 105 11.65 -16.02 -3.47
CA PHE A 105 10.96 -14.80 -3.09
C PHE A 105 10.50 -14.89 -1.64
N ALA A 106 10.81 -13.89 -0.83
CA ALA A 106 10.18 -13.69 0.46
C ALA A 106 9.80 -12.22 0.66
N GLY A 107 8.64 -11.99 1.25
CA GLY A 107 8.09 -10.66 1.49
C GLY A 107 7.44 -10.54 2.86
N ALA A 108 7.61 -9.39 3.50
CA ALA A 108 6.93 -9.02 4.74
C ALA A 108 6.12 -7.72 4.54
N PRO A 109 4.84 -7.69 4.92
CA PRO A 109 3.98 -6.52 4.74
C PRO A 109 4.38 -5.37 5.66
N LEU A 110 4.26 -4.14 5.15
CA LEU A 110 4.46 -2.90 5.90
C LEU A 110 3.10 -2.42 6.45
N MET A 111 2.77 -2.85 7.67
CA MET A 111 1.49 -2.56 8.30
C MET A 111 1.55 -1.27 9.13
N THR A 112 0.90 -0.19 8.69
CA THR A 112 0.82 1.07 9.46
C THR A 112 -0.30 1.06 10.49
N THR A 113 -1.34 0.26 10.33
CA THR A 113 -2.32 -0.07 11.37
C THR A 113 -2.75 -1.53 11.16
N GLU A 114 -3.63 -2.09 12.00
CA GLU A 114 -4.14 -3.46 11.80
C GLU A 114 -4.81 -3.67 10.43
N CYS A 115 -5.32 -2.60 9.81
CA CYS A 115 -6.07 -2.68 8.55
C CYS A 115 -5.39 -1.96 7.37
N THR A 116 -4.22 -1.35 7.56
CA THR A 116 -3.58 -0.54 6.51
C THR A 116 -2.19 -1.10 6.17
N CYS A 117 -2.07 -1.66 4.97
CA CYS A 117 -0.81 -2.10 4.38
C CYS A 117 -0.34 -1.07 3.34
N VAL A 118 0.85 -0.49 3.54
CA VAL A 118 1.39 0.56 2.64
C VAL A 118 2.40 0.01 1.61
N GLY A 119 2.80 -1.26 1.76
CA GLY A 119 3.84 -1.84 0.93
C GLY A 119 4.39 -3.14 1.49
N ASN A 120 5.54 -3.58 0.97
CA ASN A 120 6.25 -4.77 1.42
C ASN A 120 7.77 -4.56 1.45
N LEU A 121 8.41 -5.17 2.44
CA LEU A 121 9.84 -5.45 2.42
C LEU A 121 10.06 -6.78 1.71
N VAL A 122 10.90 -6.79 0.67
CA VAL A 122 11.11 -7.96 -0.19
C VAL A 122 12.58 -8.33 -0.24
N ILE A 123 12.86 -9.64 -0.19
CA ILE A 123 14.15 -10.24 -0.52
C ILE A 123 13.94 -11.31 -1.59
N MET A 124 14.86 -11.40 -2.54
CA MET A 124 14.74 -12.34 -3.65
C MET A 124 16.09 -12.76 -4.27
N ASP A 125 16.10 -13.91 -4.92
CA ASP A 125 17.32 -14.56 -5.41
C ASP A 125 17.03 -15.38 -6.69
N GLN A 126 18.04 -15.53 -7.55
CA GLN A 126 18.02 -16.39 -8.74
C GLN A 126 18.23 -17.87 -8.40
N ARG A 127 18.52 -18.19 -7.13
CA ARG A 127 18.65 -19.56 -6.64
C ARG A 127 17.47 -19.91 -5.72
N PRO A 128 16.90 -21.13 -5.85
CA PRO A 128 15.87 -21.59 -4.94
C PRO A 128 16.44 -21.77 -3.52
N ARG A 129 15.59 -21.62 -2.51
CA ARG A 129 15.95 -21.72 -1.09
C ARG A 129 14.88 -22.46 -0.32
N GLU A 130 15.22 -23.66 0.13
CA GLU A 130 14.29 -24.52 0.90
C GLU A 130 14.44 -24.34 2.42
N ASN A 131 15.54 -23.72 2.86
CA ASN A 131 15.86 -23.56 4.29
C ASN A 131 15.41 -22.21 4.90
N PHE A 132 14.62 -21.41 4.17
CA PHE A 132 14.09 -20.15 4.70
C PHE A 132 12.84 -20.46 5.54
N GLY A 133 12.97 -20.37 6.86
CA GLY A 133 11.98 -20.88 7.81
C GLY A 133 11.18 -19.79 8.51
N LEU A 134 10.37 -20.22 9.50
CA LEU A 134 9.55 -19.33 10.32
C LEU A 134 10.38 -18.29 11.11
N GLN A 135 11.58 -18.65 11.55
CA GLN A 135 12.46 -17.72 12.26
C GLN A 135 12.98 -16.61 11.34
N ASP A 136 13.34 -16.94 10.10
CA ASP A 136 13.77 -15.95 9.10
C ASP A 136 12.59 -15.04 8.69
N CYS A 137 11.40 -15.62 8.60
CA CYS A 137 10.15 -14.90 8.41
C CYS A 137 9.93 -13.85 9.52
N ALA A 138 10.09 -14.27 10.79
CA ALA A 138 9.92 -13.37 11.93
C ALA A 138 10.92 -12.22 11.91
N GLN A 139 12.18 -12.47 11.53
CA GLN A 139 13.18 -11.42 11.36
C GLN A 139 12.81 -10.44 10.23
N LEU A 140 12.25 -10.93 9.12
CA LEU A 140 11.81 -10.08 8.03
C LEU A 140 10.63 -9.19 8.45
N VAL A 141 9.70 -9.73 9.24
CA VAL A 141 8.57 -8.98 9.83
C VAL A 141 9.06 -7.95 10.85
N GLU A 142 10.04 -8.28 11.68
CA GLU A 142 10.66 -7.34 12.62
C GLU A 142 11.33 -6.18 11.87
N ALA A 143 12.10 -6.48 10.83
CA ALA A 143 12.69 -5.46 9.96
C ALA A 143 11.61 -4.58 9.31
N ALA A 144 10.53 -5.18 8.81
CA ALA A 144 9.38 -4.45 8.25
C ALA A 144 8.76 -3.49 9.29
N SER A 145 8.67 -3.87 10.56
CA SER A 145 8.14 -3.00 11.63
C SER A 145 8.99 -1.75 11.85
N VAL A 146 10.32 -1.87 11.80
CA VAL A 146 11.24 -0.74 11.91
C VAL A 146 11.08 0.22 10.72
N ILE A 147 10.89 -0.34 9.53
CA ILE A 147 10.64 0.44 8.30
C ILE A 147 9.33 1.19 8.40
N VAL A 148 8.27 0.58 8.95
CA VAL A 148 6.99 1.26 9.20
C VAL A 148 7.17 2.44 10.17
N SER A 149 7.96 2.29 11.24
CA SER A 149 8.23 3.40 12.15
C SER A 149 8.92 4.57 11.45
N ALA A 150 9.93 4.30 10.62
CA ALA A 150 10.60 5.32 9.81
C ALA A 150 9.63 5.98 8.80
N TYR A 151 8.78 5.17 8.17
CA TYR A 151 7.77 5.63 7.23
C TYR A 151 6.74 6.57 7.88
N ARG A 152 6.22 6.23 9.06
CA ARG A 152 5.31 7.11 9.81
C ARG A 152 5.98 8.43 10.20
N SER A 153 7.22 8.37 10.68
CA SER A 153 7.99 9.58 11.00
C SER A 153 8.20 10.49 9.80
N ALA A 154 8.39 9.91 8.61
CA ALA A 154 8.49 10.69 7.36
C ALA A 154 7.15 11.30 6.96
N ALA A 155 6.05 10.54 7.08
CA ALA A 155 4.70 11.01 6.75
C ALA A 155 4.21 12.14 7.67
N GLU A 156 4.67 12.17 8.92
CA GLU A 156 4.35 13.21 9.91
C GLU A 156 5.22 14.48 9.75
N SER A 157 6.19 14.50 8.82
CA SER A 157 7.07 15.65 8.63
C SER A 157 6.30 16.86 8.07
N PRO A 158 6.37 18.04 8.74
CA PRO A 158 5.69 19.26 8.30
C PRO A 158 6.04 19.73 6.88
N GLU A 159 7.19 19.31 6.35
CA GLU A 159 7.66 19.67 5.01
C GLU A 159 6.77 19.10 3.89
N LEU A 160 6.10 17.96 4.13
CA LEU A 160 5.18 17.34 3.18
C LEU A 160 3.74 17.90 3.29
N TRP A 161 3.39 18.50 4.43
CA TRP A 161 2.09 19.14 4.66
C TRP A 161 2.10 20.66 4.39
N GLY A 162 3.12 21.16 3.68
CA GLY A 162 3.29 22.57 3.29
C GLY A 162 2.21 23.15 2.36
N MET A 163 1.04 22.52 2.25
CA MET A 163 -0.15 23.09 1.63
C MET A 163 -1.21 23.35 2.71
N SER A 164 -1.12 24.56 3.26
CA SER A 164 -2.21 25.39 3.80
C SER A 164 -3.26 24.75 4.71
N LEU A 165 -3.11 24.98 6.02
CA LEU A 165 -4.21 25.61 6.75
C LEU A 165 -3.83 27.08 6.95
N PRO A 166 -4.59 28.07 6.42
CA PRO A 166 -4.42 29.43 6.88
C PRO A 166 -4.78 29.49 8.37
N SER A 167 -3.75 29.51 9.19
CA SER A 167 -3.79 29.83 10.61
C SER A 167 -4.17 31.31 10.77
N THR A 168 -5.45 31.63 10.57
CA THR A 168 -6.16 32.80 11.12
C THR A 168 -7.65 32.69 10.77
N ALA A 169 -8.35 31.72 11.36
CA ALA A 169 -9.78 31.87 11.60
C ALA A 169 -9.93 32.57 12.95
N VAL A 170 -9.90 33.91 12.93
CA VAL A 170 -10.38 34.70 14.05
C VAL A 170 -11.88 34.38 14.18
N LEU A 171 -12.25 33.69 15.26
CA LEU A 171 -13.66 33.49 15.60
C LEU A 171 -14.29 34.87 15.85
N PRO A 172 -15.33 35.30 15.10
CA PRO A 172 -16.06 36.49 15.48
C PRO A 172 -16.70 36.23 16.85
N SER A 173 -16.37 37.10 17.79
CA SER A 173 -16.96 37.08 19.13
C SER A 173 -18.46 37.34 19.00
N CYS A 174 -19.29 36.39 19.42
CA CYS A 174 -20.73 36.57 19.52
C CYS A 174 -21.05 37.66 20.54
N THR A 175 -21.28 38.89 20.07
CA THR A 175 -21.95 39.93 20.84
C THR A 175 -23.43 39.97 20.47
N THR A 176 -24.23 39.45 21.40
CA THR A 176 -25.55 39.93 21.83
C THR A 176 -26.50 40.58 20.80
N SER A 177 -27.60 39.85 20.54
CA SER A 177 -28.97 40.26 20.13
C SER A 177 -29.42 41.67 20.59
N PRO A 178 -30.40 42.36 19.93
CA PRO A 178 -31.81 41.89 19.89
C PRO A 178 -32.74 42.24 18.69
N SER A 179 -33.64 41.28 18.41
CA SER A 179 -35.12 41.37 18.19
C SER A 179 -35.79 41.81 16.87
N VAL A 180 -36.94 41.13 16.61
CA VAL A 180 -38.19 41.51 15.86
C VAL A 180 -38.18 41.18 14.35
N VAL A 181 -39.15 40.49 13.71
CA VAL A 181 -40.47 39.90 14.06
C VAL A 181 -40.84 38.78 13.06
N CYS A 182 -41.64 37.81 13.52
CA CYS A 182 -42.21 36.72 12.73
C CYS A 182 -43.36 37.15 11.81
N SER A 183 -43.52 36.46 10.68
CA SER A 183 -44.83 36.20 10.07
C SER A 183 -44.88 34.76 9.52
N PRO A 184 -46.02 34.07 9.60
CA PRO A 184 -46.11 32.61 9.44
C PRO A 184 -46.45 32.19 8.00
N GLY A 185 -45.94 31.05 7.55
CA GLY A 185 -46.31 30.53 6.24
C GLY A 185 -45.67 29.20 5.84
N ALA A 186 -46.22 28.13 6.42
CA ALA A 186 -46.33 26.78 5.85
C ALA A 186 -45.11 25.81 5.81
N SER A 187 -45.40 24.64 6.40
CA SER A 187 -44.89 23.28 6.18
C SER A 187 -43.48 22.89 6.64
N THR A 188 -43.45 22.32 7.84
CA THR A 188 -42.64 21.14 8.24
C THR A 188 -43.55 19.89 8.19
N PRO A 189 -43.05 18.63 8.18
CA PRO A 189 -41.85 18.20 8.90
C PRO A 189 -40.92 17.13 8.29
N LEU A 190 -39.66 17.24 8.75
CA LEU A 190 -38.74 16.23 9.30
C LEU A 190 -38.22 15.05 8.45
N HIS A 191 -36.89 14.96 8.54
CA HIS A 191 -36.07 13.75 8.72
C HIS A 191 -35.48 13.06 7.47
N THR A 192 -34.15 13.18 7.38
CA THR A 192 -33.17 12.16 6.93
C THR A 192 -33.32 11.57 5.52
N ARG A 193 -32.35 11.85 4.64
CA ARG A 193 -31.71 10.90 3.69
C ARG A 193 -30.59 11.62 2.92
N LEU A 194 -29.32 11.27 3.16
CA LEU A 194 -28.53 10.29 2.40
C LEU A 194 -28.44 10.59 0.89
N VAL A 195 -27.19 10.78 0.44
CA VAL A 195 -26.66 10.32 -0.87
C VAL A 195 -27.34 10.91 -2.11
N ALA A 196 -26.86 12.06 -2.60
CA ALA A 196 -27.30 12.59 -3.89
C ALA A 196 -26.33 13.53 -4.63
N GLU A 197 -25.02 13.56 -4.33
CA GLU A 197 -24.06 14.38 -5.11
C GLU A 197 -22.72 13.68 -5.37
N ALA A 198 -22.75 12.38 -5.66
CA ALA A 198 -21.60 11.70 -6.24
C ALA A 198 -22.08 10.52 -7.09
N LEU A 199 -22.10 10.71 -8.42
CA LEU A 199 -22.02 9.71 -9.52
C LEU A 199 -22.95 10.07 -10.69
N GLU A 200 -22.59 11.08 -11.49
CA GLU A 200 -22.96 11.15 -12.90
C GLU A 200 -21.74 11.62 -13.70
N HIS A 201 -21.23 10.74 -14.58
CA HIS A 201 -20.00 10.75 -15.39
C HIS A 201 -19.01 9.71 -14.83
N VAL A 202 -18.96 8.46 -15.27
CA VAL A 202 -18.84 7.99 -16.66
C VAL A 202 -19.49 6.61 -16.75
N ARG A 203 -20.66 6.57 -17.41
CA ARG A 203 -21.35 5.36 -17.84
C ARG A 203 -21.26 5.30 -19.37
N GLN A 204 -20.09 4.93 -19.89
CA GLN A 204 -19.90 4.48 -21.27
C GLN A 204 -18.48 3.93 -21.41
N ASP A 205 -18.29 2.65 -21.09
CA ASP A 205 -18.02 1.69 -22.13
C ASP A 205 -18.40 0.30 -21.64
N ALA A 206 -19.20 -0.35 -22.49
CA ALA A 206 -19.84 -1.61 -22.24
C ALA A 206 -19.08 -2.72 -22.99
N VAL A 207 -19.27 -3.94 -22.47
CA VAL A 207 -19.19 -5.21 -23.20
C VAL A 207 -17.77 -5.76 -23.44
N ILE A 208 -17.43 -6.86 -22.76
CA ILE A 208 -17.32 -8.21 -23.33
C ILE A 208 -17.26 -9.25 -22.17
N SER A 209 -18.23 -10.17 -22.21
CA SER A 209 -18.27 -11.59 -21.77
C SER A 209 -17.66 -11.97 -20.39
N GLY A 210 -18.33 -12.64 -19.44
CA GLY A 210 -19.46 -13.57 -19.54
C GLY A 210 -19.02 -15.01 -19.23
N ALA A 211 -19.33 -15.47 -18.00
CA ALA A 211 -19.32 -16.85 -17.45
C ALA A 211 -17.94 -17.48 -17.15
N VAL A 212 -17.69 -18.30 -16.10
CA VAL A 212 -18.44 -19.37 -15.40
C VAL A 212 -17.82 -19.52 -13.98
N ALA A 213 -18.55 -19.38 -12.86
CA ALA A 213 -19.23 -20.39 -12.01
C ALA A 213 -18.38 -21.55 -11.42
N GLU A 214 -18.50 -21.70 -10.09
CA GLU A 214 -18.31 -22.87 -9.20
C GLU A 214 -17.07 -23.78 -9.29
N VAL A 215 -16.43 -24.05 -8.15
CA VAL A 215 -16.51 -25.34 -7.43
C VAL A 215 -15.79 -25.20 -6.08
N VAL A 216 -16.55 -25.39 -4.99
CA VAL A 216 -16.03 -25.84 -3.69
C VAL A 216 -16.40 -27.31 -3.59
N GLN A 217 -15.39 -28.17 -3.67
CA GLN A 217 -15.30 -29.47 -2.99
C GLN A 217 -13.83 -29.82 -2.81
#